data_AF-A0A966XT51-F1
#
_entry.id   AF-A0A966XT51-F1
#
_cell.length_a   1.000
_cell.length_b   1.000
_cell.length_c   1.000
_cell.angle_alpha   90.00
_cell.angle_beta   90.00
_cell.angle_gamma   90.00
#
_symmetry.space_group_name_H-M   'P 1'
#
loop_
_entity.id
_entity.type
_entity.pdbx_description
1 polymer ?
#
loop_
_entity_poly.entity_id
_entity_poly.type
_entity_poly.pdbx_seq_one_letter_code
_entity_poly.pdbx_strand_id
1 'polypeptide(L)'
;MARRFDITRLQAISKLPGTGGAEWLVTAEDSVEFLKANAQSDEVVIYASGPATLIHAVFAPVQQVTPANQEDLLHCFVQTDESWVIQKSYGGGEGHRVYLEAPLSSRCKSLAGGEKLIFRRSFDGVQKGESTIELSQKLVHALGLHFVPERNAYCRLDQRGDIEDVIRIIRLDEGAGREAVTAVTILTKDLSTYMTLADMALVFIFDFTRFRPGSFNGWGCSPSNRTSSTGPLLQRRQQWQRQLREWAHGRALHRVARTIDRRVERGIESDKARVRNVQDIRPQEQDRSGDLLRPRIPVQLLPRIGAAMGVLTMAYPPPSSRFPRKIPGRVAT
;
A
#
# COMPACT_ATOMS: atom_id res chain seq x y z
N MET A 1 -13.76 -19.32 14.14
CA MET A 1 -13.36 -17.91 14.14
C MET A 1 -11.92 -17.82 13.64
N ALA A 2 -11.59 -16.84 12.81
CA ALA A 2 -10.21 -16.63 12.34
C ALA A 2 -9.30 -16.25 13.50
N ARG A 3 -8.08 -16.80 13.55
CA ARG A 3 -7.10 -16.40 14.57
C ARG A 3 -6.64 -14.97 14.27
N ARG A 4 -6.91 -14.04 15.19
CA ARG A 4 -6.49 -12.64 15.06
C ARG A 4 -4.98 -12.49 15.24
N PHE A 5 -4.42 -11.56 14.49
CA PHE A 5 -3.03 -11.14 14.58
C PHE A 5 -2.73 -10.52 15.95
N ASP A 6 -1.60 -10.95 16.52
CA ASP A 6 -1.05 -10.49 17.78
C ASP A 6 0.16 -9.60 17.50
N ILE A 7 0.02 -8.30 17.83
CA ILE A 7 1.04 -7.28 17.56
C ILE A 7 2.33 -7.50 18.35
N THR A 8 2.29 -8.23 19.46
CA THR A 8 3.49 -8.54 20.26
C THR A 8 4.53 -9.31 19.45
N ARG A 9 4.08 -10.14 18.49
CA ARG A 9 4.96 -10.86 17.55
C ARG A 9 5.74 -9.90 16.64
N LEU A 10 5.11 -8.79 16.21
CA LEU A 10 5.78 -7.76 15.42
C LEU A 10 6.70 -6.91 16.29
N GLN A 11 6.31 -6.58 17.53
CA GLN A 11 7.18 -5.86 18.46
C GLN A 11 8.48 -6.63 18.71
N ALA A 12 8.42 -7.94 18.91
CA ALA A 12 9.59 -8.78 19.16
C ALA A 12 10.65 -8.71 18.06
N ILE A 13 10.23 -8.61 16.79
CA ILE A 13 11.17 -8.47 15.66
C ILE A 13 11.56 -7.02 15.36
N SER A 14 10.80 -6.06 15.87
CA SER A 14 10.95 -4.63 15.56
C SER A 14 11.69 -3.83 16.63
N LYS A 15 11.72 -4.30 17.88
CA LYS A 15 12.34 -3.60 19.00
C LYS A 15 13.44 -4.42 19.65
N LEU A 16 14.51 -3.73 20.05
CA LEU A 16 15.56 -4.33 20.86
C LEU A 16 14.98 -4.71 22.24
N PRO A 17 15.15 -5.96 22.71
CA PRO A 17 14.69 -6.35 24.03
C PRO A 17 15.38 -5.54 25.15
N GLY A 18 14.62 -5.18 26.19
CA GLY A 18 15.11 -4.36 27.31
C GLY A 18 16.26 -4.98 28.11
N THR A 19 16.46 -6.31 28.02
CA THR A 19 17.54 -7.05 28.68
C THR A 19 18.88 -7.00 27.94
N GLY A 20 18.95 -6.31 26.80
CA GLY A 20 20.14 -6.27 25.93
C GLY A 20 20.22 -7.53 25.06
N GLY A 21 20.05 -7.36 23.74
CA GLY A 21 19.92 -8.49 22.81
C GLY A 21 21.08 -8.63 21.84
N ALA A 22 22.25 -9.10 22.30
CA ALA A 22 23.34 -9.44 21.37
C ALA A 22 22.89 -10.50 20.34
N GLU A 23 22.10 -11.48 20.79
CA GLU A 23 21.47 -12.49 19.94
C GLU A 23 20.45 -11.89 18.97
N TRP A 24 19.58 -10.98 19.44
CA TRP A 24 18.61 -10.28 18.60
C TRP A 24 19.30 -9.55 17.43
N LEU A 25 20.43 -8.90 17.70
CA LEU A 25 21.21 -8.17 16.69
C LEU A 25 21.84 -9.07 15.62
N VAL A 26 22.01 -10.37 15.88
CA VAL A 26 22.67 -11.33 14.99
C VAL A 26 21.72 -12.42 14.48
N THR A 27 20.40 -12.19 14.57
CA THR A 27 19.38 -13.16 14.16
C THR A 27 18.28 -12.53 13.31
N ALA A 28 18.55 -11.52 12.48
CA ALA A 28 17.51 -10.84 11.70
C ALA A 28 16.77 -11.76 10.70
N GLU A 29 17.32 -12.94 10.41
CA GLU A 29 16.71 -13.97 9.55
C GLU A 29 15.44 -14.58 10.14
N ASP A 30 15.28 -14.59 11.46
CA ASP A 30 14.04 -15.00 12.14
C ASP A 30 12.81 -14.20 11.67
N SER A 31 13.04 -12.98 11.16
CA SER A 31 12.02 -12.05 10.70
C SER A 31 11.49 -12.46 9.33
N VAL A 32 12.26 -13.28 8.59
CA VAL A 32 11.78 -13.95 7.39
C VAL A 32 10.85 -15.12 7.75
N GLU A 33 11.11 -15.83 8.85
CA GLU A 33 10.18 -16.84 9.36
C GLU A 33 8.85 -16.20 9.79
N PHE A 34 8.90 -14.98 10.37
CA PHE A 34 7.70 -14.20 10.59
C PHE A 34 6.92 -13.94 9.29
N LEU A 35 7.58 -13.54 8.20
CA LEU A 35 6.91 -13.31 6.91
C LEU A 35 6.34 -14.60 6.30
N LYS A 36 7.04 -15.74 6.42
CA LYS A 36 6.53 -17.05 6.01
C LYS A 36 5.25 -17.40 6.77
N ALA A 37 5.28 -17.24 8.08
CA ALA A 37 4.11 -17.50 8.93
C ALA A 37 2.97 -16.51 8.64
N ASN A 38 3.29 -15.24 8.37
CA ASN A 38 2.33 -14.20 8.02
C ASN A 38 1.54 -14.56 6.76
N ALA A 39 2.24 -15.05 5.73
CA ALA A 39 1.65 -15.50 4.47
C ALA A 39 0.71 -16.71 4.63
N GLN A 40 0.77 -17.44 5.74
CA GLN A 40 -0.09 -18.60 6.03
C GLN A 40 -1.10 -18.31 7.15
N SER A 41 -1.17 -17.06 7.64
CA SER A 41 -2.06 -16.69 8.73
C SER A 41 -3.50 -16.53 8.23
N ASP A 42 -4.48 -16.56 9.15
CA ASP A 42 -5.86 -16.16 8.85
C ASP A 42 -6.00 -14.63 8.72
N GLU A 43 -5.03 -13.88 9.24
CA GLU A 43 -4.97 -12.43 9.19
C GLU A 43 -3.54 -12.00 8.81
N VAL A 44 -3.40 -11.50 7.58
CA VAL A 44 -2.11 -11.14 6.98
C VAL A 44 -1.77 -9.68 7.29
N VAL A 45 -0.58 -9.45 7.82
CA VAL A 45 0.05 -8.13 7.88
C VAL A 45 0.44 -7.69 6.48
N ILE A 46 -0.27 -6.71 5.92
CA ILE A 46 0.00 -6.11 4.59
C ILE A 46 0.84 -4.84 4.70
N TYR A 47 0.95 -4.25 5.88
CA TYR A 47 1.89 -3.19 6.17
C TYR A 47 2.35 -3.27 7.61
N ALA A 48 3.63 -3.01 7.84
CA ALA A 48 4.18 -2.80 9.17
C ALA A 48 5.31 -1.77 9.10
N SER A 49 5.37 -0.89 10.09
CA SER A 49 6.49 0.03 10.27
C SER A 49 6.82 0.12 11.76
N GLY A 50 8.09 -0.05 12.08
CA GLY A 50 8.65 0.14 13.41
C GLY A 50 10.16 0.36 13.34
N PRO A 51 10.86 0.45 14.49
CA PRO A 51 12.27 0.86 14.55
C PRO A 51 13.22 0.02 13.69
N ALA A 52 13.01 -1.30 13.67
CA ALA A 52 13.81 -2.27 12.93
C ALA A 52 13.02 -3.03 11.85
N THR A 53 11.82 -2.57 11.50
CA THR A 53 10.92 -3.33 10.61
C THR A 53 10.18 -2.44 9.63
N LEU A 54 10.23 -2.82 8.37
CA LEU A 54 9.32 -2.40 7.32
C LEU A 54 8.76 -3.64 6.63
N ILE A 55 7.44 -3.71 6.54
CA ILE A 55 6.71 -4.64 5.66
C ILE A 55 5.76 -3.77 4.84
N HIS A 56 5.76 -3.94 3.52
CA HIS A 56 4.89 -3.21 2.63
C HIS A 56 4.45 -4.14 1.51
N ALA A 57 3.18 -4.52 1.51
CA ALA A 57 2.62 -5.38 0.49
C ALA A 57 1.99 -4.54 -0.64
N VAL A 58 2.21 -5.00 -1.86
CA VAL A 58 1.56 -4.47 -3.08
C VAL A 58 1.01 -5.62 -3.90
N PHE A 59 0.06 -5.33 -4.78
CA PHE A 59 -0.38 -6.27 -5.79
C PHE A 59 0.45 -6.14 -7.06
N ALA A 60 0.70 -7.28 -7.69
CA ALA A 60 1.28 -7.38 -9.02
C ALA A 60 0.40 -8.30 -9.87
N PRO A 61 0.18 -8.01 -11.16
CA PRO A 61 -0.54 -8.94 -12.03
C PRO A 61 0.17 -10.30 -12.03
N VAL A 62 -0.59 -11.38 -11.92
CA VAL A 62 -0.02 -12.75 -11.81
C VAL A 62 0.95 -13.05 -12.96
N GLN A 63 0.63 -12.56 -14.16
CA GLN A 63 1.41 -12.73 -15.38
C GLN A 63 2.80 -12.05 -15.30
N GLN A 64 2.93 -10.95 -14.55
CA GLN A 64 4.20 -10.22 -14.39
C GLN A 64 5.14 -10.88 -13.39
N VAL A 65 4.62 -11.78 -12.55
CA VAL A 65 5.40 -12.45 -11.50
C VAL A 65 5.37 -13.98 -11.63
N THR A 66 5.02 -14.49 -12.83
CA THR A 66 4.97 -15.92 -13.13
C THR A 66 5.63 -16.21 -14.49
N PRO A 67 6.92 -16.63 -14.52
CA PRO A 67 7.82 -16.80 -13.36
C PRO A 67 8.26 -15.46 -12.77
N ALA A 68 8.68 -15.47 -11.51
CA ALA A 68 9.14 -14.24 -10.84
C ALA A 68 10.51 -13.81 -11.37
N ASN A 69 10.63 -12.57 -11.86
CA ASN A 69 11.92 -11.98 -12.21
C ASN A 69 12.61 -11.50 -10.93
N GLN A 70 13.53 -12.32 -10.41
CA GLN A 70 14.17 -12.07 -9.13
C GLN A 70 15.01 -10.80 -9.12
N GLU A 71 15.77 -10.56 -10.19
CA GLU A 71 16.65 -9.40 -10.28
C GLU A 71 15.84 -8.11 -10.30
N ASP A 72 14.80 -8.06 -11.15
CA ASP A 72 13.90 -6.90 -11.22
C ASP A 72 13.25 -6.65 -9.86
N LEU A 73 12.57 -7.64 -9.27
CA LEU A 73 11.88 -7.50 -7.97
C LEU A 73 12.80 -6.99 -6.85
N LEU A 74 14.03 -7.49 -6.77
CA LEU A 74 15.00 -7.07 -5.77
C LEU A 74 15.48 -5.62 -5.96
N HIS A 75 15.44 -5.11 -7.18
CA HIS A 75 15.78 -3.72 -7.50
C HIS A 75 14.57 -2.78 -7.49
N CYS A 76 13.36 -3.33 -7.39
CA CYS A 76 12.14 -2.53 -7.26
C CYS A 76 12.12 -1.78 -5.94
N PHE A 77 12.03 -0.45 -6.02
CA PHE A 77 11.84 0.42 -4.88
C PHE A 77 10.41 0.95 -4.89
N VAL A 78 9.66 0.63 -3.84
CA VAL A 78 8.27 1.09 -3.68
C VAL A 78 8.21 1.98 -2.46
N GLN A 79 7.87 3.24 -2.68
CA GLN A 79 7.76 4.19 -1.58
C GLN A 79 6.41 4.02 -0.88
N THR A 80 6.39 4.23 0.44
CA THR A 80 5.16 4.11 1.24
C THR A 80 4.15 5.21 0.93
N ASP A 81 4.63 6.38 0.51
CA ASP A 81 3.87 7.60 0.20
C ASP A 81 3.52 7.76 -1.29
N GLU A 82 4.09 6.93 -2.17
CA GLU A 82 3.77 6.94 -3.60
C GLU A 82 2.25 6.79 -3.82
N SER A 83 1.66 7.71 -4.58
CA SER A 83 0.23 7.77 -4.83
C SER A 83 -0.03 8.20 -6.28
N TRP A 84 -1.30 8.41 -6.65
CA TRP A 84 -1.63 8.98 -7.95
C TRP A 84 -1.12 10.42 -8.04
N VAL A 85 -0.38 10.74 -9.11
CA VAL A 85 0.20 12.06 -9.31
C VAL A 85 -0.17 12.60 -10.69
N ILE A 86 -0.45 13.90 -10.78
CA ILE A 86 -0.53 14.62 -12.05
C ILE A 86 0.90 14.97 -12.47
N GLN A 87 1.44 14.24 -13.45
CA GLN A 87 2.78 14.46 -13.99
C GLN A 87 2.79 15.46 -15.13
N LYS A 88 3.93 16.12 -15.31
CA LYS A 88 4.20 17.03 -16.42
C LYS A 88 5.55 16.66 -17.04
N SER A 89 5.55 16.42 -18.36
CA SER A 89 6.77 16.21 -19.14
C SER A 89 7.01 17.40 -20.07
N TYR A 90 8.26 17.86 -20.10
CA TYR A 90 8.74 18.94 -20.95
C TYR A 90 9.93 18.42 -21.77
N GLY A 91 9.88 18.56 -23.10
CA GLY A 91 10.94 18.11 -24.00
C GLY A 91 10.77 16.66 -24.51
N GLY A 92 11.82 16.10 -25.10
CA GLY A 92 11.82 14.72 -25.63
C GLY A 92 11.22 14.54 -27.03
N GLY A 93 11.11 15.61 -27.83
CA GLY A 93 10.58 15.54 -29.20
C GLY A 93 9.06 15.32 -29.31
N GLU A 94 8.40 15.07 -28.18
CA GLU A 94 7.01 14.66 -28.07
C GLU A 94 6.05 15.76 -27.57
N GLY A 95 6.58 16.98 -27.41
CA GLY A 95 5.85 18.15 -26.91
C GLY A 95 5.58 18.12 -25.41
N HIS A 96 4.96 19.17 -24.89
CA HIS A 96 4.57 19.24 -23.48
C HIS A 96 3.38 18.32 -23.22
N ARG A 97 3.46 17.47 -22.20
CA ARG A 97 2.39 16.52 -21.85
C ARG A 97 2.06 16.59 -20.37
N VAL A 98 0.78 16.47 -20.06
CA VAL A 98 0.25 16.34 -18.70
C VAL A 98 -0.55 15.04 -18.64
N TYR A 99 -0.26 14.18 -17.67
CA TYR A 99 -0.90 12.87 -17.55
C TYR A 99 -1.02 12.44 -16.10
N LEU A 100 -1.93 11.50 -15.84
CA LEU A 100 -2.00 10.84 -14.54
C LEU A 100 -1.02 9.68 -14.51
N GLU A 101 -0.16 9.69 -13.51
CA GLU A 101 0.74 8.61 -13.21
C GLU A 101 0.19 7.78 -12.05
N ALA A 102 -0.01 6.49 -12.31
CA ALA A 102 -0.41 5.53 -11.30
C ALA A 102 0.77 5.26 -10.35
N PRO A 103 0.51 4.89 -9.08
CA PRO A 103 1.57 4.34 -8.24
C PRO A 103 2.16 3.08 -8.89
N LEU A 104 3.45 2.81 -8.66
CA LEU A 104 4.22 1.67 -9.21
C LEU A 104 4.53 1.78 -10.72
N SER A 105 4.36 2.94 -11.34
CA SER A 105 4.47 3.15 -12.79
C SER A 105 5.86 2.99 -13.39
N SER A 106 6.92 3.39 -12.68
CA SER A 106 8.10 3.93 -13.40
C SER A 106 9.42 3.16 -13.25
N ARG A 107 9.52 2.14 -12.37
CA ARG A 107 10.84 1.55 -12.05
C ARG A 107 10.89 0.03 -11.91
N CYS A 108 9.75 -0.65 -11.94
CA CYS A 108 9.69 -2.08 -11.68
C CYS A 108 8.80 -2.77 -12.70
N LYS A 109 9.39 -3.53 -13.64
CA LYS A 109 8.62 -4.19 -14.69
C LYS A 109 7.70 -5.27 -14.12
N SER A 110 8.16 -5.96 -13.08
CA SER A 110 7.43 -7.01 -12.38
C SER A 110 6.21 -6.48 -11.62
N LEU A 111 6.15 -5.18 -11.34
CA LEU A 111 5.02 -4.51 -10.69
C LEU A 111 4.21 -3.63 -11.68
N ALA A 112 4.54 -3.65 -12.97
CA ALA A 112 3.81 -2.89 -13.97
C ALA A 112 2.35 -3.35 -14.05
N GLY A 113 1.41 -2.40 -13.92
CA GLY A 113 -0.02 -2.70 -13.80
C GLY A 113 -0.44 -3.21 -12.42
N GLY A 114 0.45 -3.19 -11.43
CA GLY A 114 0.16 -3.52 -10.04
C GLY A 114 -0.64 -2.44 -9.32
N GLU A 115 -0.98 -2.73 -8.07
CA GLU A 115 -1.80 -1.83 -7.23
C GLU A 115 -1.19 -1.70 -5.84
N LYS A 116 -1.13 -0.47 -5.33
CA LYS A 116 -0.82 -0.24 -3.92
C LYS A 116 -2.02 -0.55 -3.04
N LEU A 117 -1.75 -1.16 -1.89
CA LEU A 117 -2.73 -1.45 -0.85
C LEU A 117 -2.86 -0.30 0.16
N ILE A 118 -1.73 0.32 0.48
CA ILE A 118 -1.57 1.29 1.56
C ILE A 118 -0.88 2.54 1.03
N PHE A 119 -1.35 3.70 1.47
CA PHE A 119 -0.74 5.00 1.22
C PHE A 119 -0.45 5.65 2.55
N ARG A 120 0.83 5.90 2.82
CA ARG A 120 1.25 6.69 3.97
C ARG A 120 1.26 8.16 3.56
N ARG A 121 0.23 8.90 3.95
CA ARG A 121 0.08 10.30 3.54
C ARG A 121 0.57 11.23 4.63
N SER A 122 1.31 12.24 4.21
CA SER A 122 1.65 13.41 5.00
C SER A 122 1.04 14.63 4.35
N PHE A 123 0.74 15.64 5.15
CA PHE A 123 0.37 16.95 4.65
C PHE A 123 1.61 17.83 4.63
N ASP A 124 2.02 18.26 3.44
CA ASP A 124 3.20 19.09 3.27
C ASP A 124 3.09 20.37 4.11
N GLY A 125 4.15 20.66 4.86
CA GLY A 125 4.19 21.81 5.79
C GLY A 125 3.65 21.51 7.20
N VAL A 126 3.02 20.36 7.43
CA VAL A 126 2.65 19.91 8.79
C VAL A 126 3.72 18.96 9.32
N GLN A 127 4.56 19.48 10.22
CA GLN A 127 5.66 18.71 10.83
C GLN A 127 5.25 17.87 12.03
N LYS A 128 4.04 18.09 12.57
CA LYS A 128 3.52 17.41 13.77
C LYS A 128 2.29 16.60 13.42
N GLY A 129 2.20 15.41 14.00
CA GLY A 129 1.10 14.48 13.78
C GLY A 129 1.58 13.22 13.07
N GLU A 130 0.85 12.13 13.29
CA GLU A 130 1.14 10.89 12.61
C GLU A 130 0.78 10.99 11.13
N SER A 131 1.56 10.29 10.29
CA SER A 131 1.16 10.12 8.91
C SER A 131 -0.13 9.33 8.83
N THR A 132 -1.11 9.84 8.09
CA THR A 132 -2.36 9.15 7.85
C THR A 132 -2.08 7.88 7.04
N ILE A 133 -2.65 6.77 7.48
CA ILE A 133 -2.68 5.53 6.70
C ILE A 133 -4.00 5.51 5.95
N GLU A 134 -3.91 5.56 4.63
CA GLU A 134 -5.05 5.40 3.73
C GLU A 134 -4.96 4.03 3.04
N LEU A 135 -6.12 3.40 2.82
CA LEU A 135 -6.23 2.18 2.04
C LEU A 135 -6.62 2.47 0.59
N SER A 136 -6.28 1.53 -0.30
CA SER A 136 -6.81 1.48 -1.66
C SER A 136 -8.33 1.53 -1.65
N GLN A 137 -8.88 2.61 -2.22
CA GLN A 137 -10.33 2.78 -2.36
C GLN A 137 -10.93 1.67 -3.24
N LYS A 138 -10.19 1.22 -4.27
CA LYS A 138 -10.62 0.09 -5.11
C LYS A 138 -10.80 -1.18 -4.28
N LEU A 139 -9.84 -1.51 -3.41
CA LEU A 139 -9.93 -2.66 -2.52
C LEU A 139 -11.09 -2.53 -1.53
N VAL A 140 -11.18 -1.38 -0.86
CA VAL A 140 -12.20 -1.09 0.15
C VAL A 140 -13.61 -1.21 -0.44
N HIS A 141 -13.84 -0.62 -1.62
CA HIS A 141 -15.12 -0.69 -2.31
C HIS A 141 -15.43 -2.09 -2.83
N ALA A 142 -14.45 -2.79 -3.41
CA ALA A 142 -14.64 -4.14 -3.93
C ALA A 142 -15.02 -5.14 -2.84
N LEU A 143 -14.55 -4.92 -1.60
CA LEU A 143 -14.88 -5.75 -0.44
C LEU A 143 -16.08 -5.23 0.38
N GLY A 144 -16.67 -4.10 -0.01
CA GLY A 144 -17.81 -3.49 0.68
C GLY A 144 -17.50 -3.05 2.11
N LEU A 145 -16.31 -2.48 2.33
CA LEU A 145 -15.85 -2.12 3.67
C LEU A 145 -16.06 -0.63 3.98
N HIS A 146 -16.30 -0.34 5.25
CA HIS A 146 -16.46 1.01 5.79
C HIS A 146 -15.51 1.23 6.95
N PHE A 147 -14.85 2.38 7.00
CA PHE A 147 -13.98 2.70 8.13
C PHE A 147 -14.81 3.04 9.37
N VAL A 148 -14.50 2.39 10.49
CA VAL A 148 -15.12 2.59 11.81
C VAL A 148 -14.04 3.13 12.76
N PRO A 149 -14.05 4.45 13.08
CA PRO A 149 -13.00 5.08 13.87
C PRO A 149 -12.78 4.45 15.24
N GLU A 150 -13.85 4.07 15.93
CA GLU A 150 -13.84 3.50 17.28
C GLU A 150 -13.10 2.16 17.34
N ARG A 151 -13.02 1.47 16.20
CA ARG A 151 -12.33 0.17 16.05
C ARG A 151 -10.99 0.30 15.34
N ASN A 152 -10.69 1.50 14.81
CA ASN A 152 -9.56 1.78 13.93
C ASN A 152 -9.44 0.73 12.80
N ALA A 153 -10.58 0.36 12.21
CA ALA A 153 -10.68 -0.77 11.28
C ALA A 153 -11.71 -0.50 10.18
N TYR A 154 -11.47 -1.11 9.01
CA TYR A 154 -12.44 -1.20 7.93
C TYR A 154 -13.27 -2.48 8.12
N CYS A 155 -14.57 -2.26 8.28
CA CYS A 155 -15.51 -3.25 8.73
C CYS A 155 -16.64 -3.46 7.72
N ARG A 156 -17.33 -4.59 7.85
CA ARG A 156 -18.64 -4.83 7.21
C ARG A 156 -19.56 -5.54 8.19
N LEU A 157 -20.84 -5.63 7.85
CA LEU A 157 -21.76 -6.50 8.56
C LEU A 157 -21.64 -7.93 8.03
N ASP A 158 -21.60 -8.89 8.94
CA ASP A 158 -21.69 -10.31 8.58
C ASP A 158 -23.15 -10.73 8.33
N GLN A 159 -23.36 -12.02 8.02
CA GLN A 159 -24.69 -12.57 7.73
C GLN A 159 -25.66 -12.49 8.93
N ARG A 160 -25.16 -12.25 10.14
CA ARG A 160 -25.93 -12.14 11.37
C ARG A 160 -26.15 -10.67 11.78
N GLY A 161 -25.61 -9.73 11.01
CA GLY A 161 -25.64 -8.31 11.32
C GLY A 161 -24.56 -7.87 12.32
N ASP A 162 -23.60 -8.74 12.65
CA ASP A 162 -22.50 -8.39 13.53
C ASP A 162 -21.40 -7.64 12.76
N ILE A 163 -20.75 -6.67 13.41
CA ILE A 163 -19.64 -5.92 12.81
C ILE A 163 -18.38 -6.80 12.76
N GLU A 164 -17.93 -7.12 11.55
CA GLU A 164 -16.69 -7.86 11.27
C GLU A 164 -15.57 -6.89 10.90
N ASP A 165 -14.48 -6.88 11.69
CA ASP A 165 -13.24 -6.20 11.32
C ASP A 165 -12.51 -6.99 10.23
N VAL A 166 -12.44 -6.44 9.02
CA VAL A 166 -11.77 -7.08 7.87
C VAL A 166 -10.36 -6.57 7.70
N ILE A 167 -10.16 -5.25 7.78
CA ILE A 167 -8.82 -4.64 7.74
C ILE A 167 -8.62 -3.82 9.01
N ARG A 168 -7.62 -4.14 9.82
CA ARG A 168 -7.36 -3.42 11.08
C ARG A 168 -6.12 -2.57 10.95
N ILE A 169 -6.17 -1.37 11.51
CA ILE A 169 -5.00 -0.53 11.73
C ILE A 169 -4.66 -0.65 13.21
N ILE A 170 -3.48 -1.18 13.52
CA ILE A 170 -3.02 -1.40 14.88
C ILE A 170 -1.83 -0.49 15.11
N ARG A 171 -1.95 0.39 16.09
CA ARG A 171 -0.87 1.28 16.53
C ARG A 171 -0.51 0.92 17.96
N LEU A 172 0.78 0.87 18.25
CA LEU A 172 1.27 0.64 19.59
C LEU A 172 2.16 1.80 20.01
N ASP A 173 1.62 2.60 20.92
CA ASP A 173 2.25 3.78 21.49
C ASP A 173 3.12 3.37 22.69
N GLU A 174 4.44 3.46 22.52
CA GLU A 174 5.39 3.51 23.63
C GLU A 174 6.12 4.86 23.69
N GLY A 175 5.56 5.89 23.05
CA GLY A 175 6.08 7.26 23.09
C GLY A 175 6.14 7.91 21.72
N ALA A 176 6.01 9.23 21.69
CA ALA A 176 6.08 10.01 20.45
C ALA A 176 7.44 9.80 19.74
N GLY A 177 7.41 9.39 18.46
CA GLY A 177 8.59 9.40 17.58
C GLY A 177 8.93 8.04 16.95
N ARG A 178 10.23 7.77 16.82
CA ARG A 178 10.80 6.64 16.05
C ARG A 178 10.53 5.25 16.64
N GLU A 179 9.92 5.17 17.83
CA GLU A 179 9.66 3.94 18.58
C GLU A 179 8.24 3.36 18.37
N ALA A 180 7.37 4.09 17.66
CA ALA A 180 6.01 3.64 17.39
C ALA A 180 6.01 2.43 16.42
N VAL A 181 5.19 1.43 16.74
CA VAL A 181 4.95 0.29 15.85
C VAL A 181 3.55 0.41 15.29
N THR A 182 3.45 0.45 13.97
CA THR A 182 2.18 0.46 13.26
C THR A 182 2.09 -0.78 12.38
N ALA A 183 0.94 -1.45 12.40
CA ALA A 183 0.62 -2.57 11.54
C ALA A 183 -0.74 -2.36 10.87
N VAL A 184 -0.87 -2.82 9.64
CA VAL A 184 -2.16 -2.96 8.96
C VAL A 184 -2.32 -4.40 8.54
N THR A 185 -3.43 -4.98 8.95
CA THR A 185 -3.75 -6.38 8.71
C THR A 185 -5.03 -6.53 7.91
N ILE A 186 -5.15 -7.60 7.14
CA ILE A 186 -6.36 -7.97 6.40
C ILE A 186 -6.66 -9.46 6.59
N LEU A 187 -7.94 -9.81 6.69
CA LEU A 187 -8.36 -11.22 6.70
C LEU A 187 -7.97 -11.92 5.39
N THR A 188 -7.33 -13.09 5.51
CA THR A 188 -6.79 -13.86 4.39
C THR A 188 -7.87 -14.27 3.40
N LYS A 189 -9.09 -14.58 3.87
CA LYS A 189 -10.23 -14.93 3.01
C LYS A 189 -10.57 -13.78 2.06
N ASP A 190 -10.57 -12.53 2.55
CA ASP A 190 -10.98 -11.36 1.79
C ASP A 190 -9.84 -10.92 0.85
N LEU A 191 -8.60 -10.96 1.34
CA LEU A 191 -7.40 -10.74 0.52
C LEU A 191 -7.33 -11.73 -0.65
N SER A 192 -7.52 -13.02 -0.37
CA SER A 192 -7.46 -14.08 -1.38
C SER A 192 -8.59 -13.98 -2.41
N THR A 193 -9.79 -13.58 -1.96
CA THR A 193 -10.93 -13.35 -2.85
C THR A 193 -10.61 -12.22 -3.83
N TYR A 194 -10.11 -11.08 -3.34
CA TYR A 194 -9.72 -9.97 -4.21
C TYR A 194 -8.62 -10.37 -5.20
N MET A 195 -7.55 -11.01 -4.71
CA MET A 195 -6.43 -11.47 -5.53
C MET A 195 -6.87 -12.39 -6.66
N THR A 196 -7.79 -13.32 -6.35
CA THR A 196 -8.29 -14.28 -7.34
C THR A 196 -9.16 -13.62 -8.39
N LEU A 197 -10.06 -12.71 -8.00
CA LEU A 197 -10.95 -12.01 -8.93
C LEU A 197 -10.22 -10.98 -9.80
N ALA A 198 -9.15 -10.37 -9.29
CA ALA A 198 -8.39 -9.35 -9.99
C ALA A 198 -7.19 -9.89 -10.79
N ASP A 199 -6.95 -11.21 -10.80
CA ASP A 199 -5.74 -11.85 -11.35
C ASP A 199 -4.44 -11.22 -10.81
N MET A 200 -4.40 -11.00 -9.49
CA MET A 200 -3.31 -10.35 -8.78
C MET A 200 -2.59 -11.32 -7.83
N ALA A 201 -1.29 -11.15 -7.69
CA ALA A 201 -0.43 -11.77 -6.69
C ALA A 201 0.02 -10.73 -5.66
N LEU A 202 0.31 -11.18 -4.44
CA LEU A 202 0.76 -10.30 -3.35
C LEU A 202 2.28 -10.34 -3.29
N VAL A 203 2.91 -9.18 -3.41
CA VAL A 203 4.36 -9.01 -3.28
C VAL A 203 4.63 -8.24 -2.01
N PHE A 204 5.26 -8.89 -1.03
CA PHE A 204 5.80 -8.24 0.14
C PHE A 204 7.16 -7.65 -0.16
N ILE A 205 7.31 -6.39 0.19
CA ILE A 205 8.55 -5.64 0.20
C ILE A 205 8.91 -5.46 1.65
N PHE A 206 10.06 -5.97 2.07
CA PHE A 206 10.43 -5.92 3.48
C PHE A 206 11.87 -5.48 3.69
N ASP A 207 12.07 -4.84 4.83
CA ASP A 207 13.37 -4.45 5.35
C ASP A 207 13.38 -4.68 6.87
N PHE A 208 14.23 -5.60 7.32
CA PHE A 208 14.52 -5.81 8.72
C PHE A 208 15.94 -5.33 9.00
N THR A 209 16.04 -4.21 9.71
CA THR A 209 17.32 -3.58 10.03
C THR A 209 17.50 -3.58 11.55
N ARG A 210 18.23 -4.56 12.09
CA ARG A 210 18.50 -4.65 13.53
C ARG A 210 19.81 -3.95 13.87
N PHE A 211 19.70 -2.93 14.72
CA PHE A 211 20.85 -2.15 15.18
C PHE A 211 20.62 -1.67 16.61
N ARG A 212 21.70 -1.32 17.30
CA ARG A 212 21.60 -0.57 18.57
C ARG A 212 21.39 0.91 18.27
N PRO A 213 20.29 1.53 18.75
CA PRO A 213 20.11 2.98 18.65
C PRO A 213 21.32 3.75 19.17
N GLY A 214 21.68 4.86 18.51
CA GLY A 214 22.83 5.70 18.88
C GLY A 214 24.20 5.15 18.49
N SER A 215 24.31 3.90 18.02
CA SER A 215 25.59 3.31 17.58
C SER A 215 25.78 3.26 16.06
N PHE A 216 24.75 3.62 15.27
CA PHE A 216 24.75 3.48 13.81
C PHE A 216 25.32 4.72 13.11
N ASN A 217 26.49 4.59 12.49
CA ASN A 217 27.21 5.68 11.80
C ASN A 217 27.26 5.49 10.27
N GLY A 218 26.34 4.70 9.70
CA GLY A 218 26.28 4.39 8.28
C GLY A 218 26.62 2.93 7.95
N TRP A 219 26.41 2.59 6.68
CA TRP A 219 26.69 1.29 6.11
C TRP A 219 28.15 1.27 5.60
N GLY A 220 29.00 0.42 6.16
CA GLY A 220 30.40 0.30 5.69
C GLY A 220 30.50 -0.21 4.25
N CYS A 221 31.65 -0.01 3.60
CA CYS A 221 31.88 -0.36 2.19
C CYS A 221 32.37 -1.81 1.92
N SER A 222 32.34 -2.72 2.88
CA SER A 222 32.85 -4.09 2.72
C SER A 222 31.93 -5.02 1.90
N PRO A 223 32.47 -6.12 1.33
CA PRO A 223 31.73 -7.01 0.44
C PRO A 223 30.56 -7.69 1.13
N SER A 224 29.39 -7.69 0.47
CA SER A 224 28.18 -8.36 0.94
C SER A 224 28.14 -9.82 0.49
N ASN A 225 27.85 -10.74 1.41
CA ASN A 225 27.53 -12.13 1.06
C ASN A 225 26.07 -12.23 0.62
N ARG A 226 25.86 -12.52 -0.67
CA ARG A 226 24.52 -12.74 -1.25
C ARG A 226 24.13 -14.20 -1.09
N THR A 227 23.05 -14.47 -0.39
CA THR A 227 22.41 -15.80 -0.35
C THR A 227 21.00 -15.68 -0.92
N SER A 228 20.78 -16.23 -2.11
CA SER A 228 19.43 -16.39 -2.66
C SER A 228 18.89 -17.77 -2.28
N SER A 229 17.74 -17.81 -1.63
CA SER A 229 16.99 -19.06 -1.47
C SER A 229 16.15 -19.30 -2.72
N THR A 230 16.20 -20.51 -3.28
CA THR A 230 15.31 -20.91 -4.39
C THR A 230 13.92 -21.20 -3.82
N GLY A 231 12.95 -20.30 -4.02
CA GLY A 231 11.58 -20.44 -3.50
C GLY A 231 10.72 -19.18 -3.72
N PRO A 232 9.49 -19.11 -3.19
CA PRO A 232 8.62 -17.93 -3.28
C PRO A 232 9.16 -16.71 -2.51
N LEU A 233 10.22 -16.86 -1.73
CA LEU A 233 10.88 -15.77 -1.00
C LEU A 233 12.25 -15.48 -1.61
N LEU A 234 12.47 -14.21 -1.92
CA LEU A 234 13.73 -13.66 -2.40
C LEU A 234 14.32 -12.79 -1.30
N GLN A 235 15.48 -13.16 -0.79
CA GLN A 235 16.14 -12.42 0.29
C GLN A 235 17.51 -11.94 -0.16
N ARG A 236 17.86 -10.70 0.19
CA ARG A 236 19.22 -10.19 0.23
C ARG A 236 19.66 -10.07 1.69
N ARG A 237 20.87 -10.52 1.95
CA ARG A 237 21.50 -10.57 3.28
C ARG A 237 22.72 -9.65 3.29
N GLN A 238 22.91 -8.90 4.37
CA GLN A 238 24.24 -8.36 4.72
C GLN A 238 24.46 -8.53 6.23
N GLN A 239 25.51 -9.26 6.59
CA GLN A 239 25.90 -9.53 7.97
C GLN A 239 27.20 -8.80 8.31
N TRP A 240 27.24 -8.09 9.44
CA TRP A 240 28.41 -7.34 9.90
C TRP A 240 28.88 -7.83 11.27
N GLN A 241 29.85 -8.75 11.26
CA GLN A 241 30.33 -9.43 12.48
C GLN A 241 31.11 -8.51 13.44
N ARG A 242 31.81 -7.48 12.96
CA ARG A 242 32.65 -6.61 13.82
C ARG A 242 31.88 -5.67 14.74
N GLN A 243 30.56 -5.52 14.59
CA GLN A 243 29.75 -4.54 15.34
C GLN A 243 28.41 -5.09 15.88
N LEU A 244 28.17 -6.42 15.83
CA LEU A 244 26.89 -7.07 16.19
C LEU A 244 25.70 -6.43 15.45
N ARG A 245 25.61 -6.60 14.13
CA ARG A 245 24.54 -6.02 13.30
C ARG A 245 24.12 -6.96 12.19
N GLU A 246 22.81 -6.97 11.93
CA GLU A 246 22.24 -7.72 10.82
C GLU A 246 21.13 -6.97 10.10
N TRP A 247 21.12 -7.19 8.79
CA TRP A 247 20.16 -6.62 7.86
C TRP A 247 19.63 -7.72 6.94
N ALA A 248 18.31 -7.83 6.88
CA ALA A 248 17.60 -8.69 5.95
C ALA A 248 16.62 -7.83 5.14
N HIS A 249 16.95 -7.61 3.86
CA HIS A 249 16.08 -6.90 2.92
C HIS A 249 15.68 -7.85 1.82
N GLY A 250 14.40 -7.88 1.44
CA GLY A 250 13.97 -8.82 0.44
C GLY A 250 12.58 -8.59 -0.09
N ARG A 251 12.20 -9.49 -0.98
CA ARG A 251 10.89 -9.56 -1.61
C ARG A 251 10.32 -10.94 -1.38
N ALA A 252 9.10 -11.00 -0.87
CA ALA A 252 8.41 -12.25 -0.64
C ALA A 252 7.16 -12.29 -1.53
N LEU A 253 7.09 -13.26 -2.44
CA LEU A 253 5.93 -13.46 -3.30
C LEU A 253 4.97 -14.42 -2.60
N HIS A 254 3.77 -13.92 -2.30
CA HIS A 254 2.68 -14.75 -1.84
C HIS A 254 1.65 -14.92 -2.96
N ARG A 255 1.41 -16.18 -3.31
CA ARG A 255 0.39 -16.58 -4.26
C ARG A 255 -0.70 -17.32 -3.50
N VAL A 256 -1.95 -17.00 -3.82
CA VAL A 256 -3.08 -17.83 -3.44
C VAL A 256 -2.94 -19.14 -4.22
N ALA A 257 -2.87 -20.27 -3.52
CA ALA A 257 -3.10 -21.56 -4.16
C ALA A 257 -4.52 -21.48 -4.73
N ARG A 258 -4.68 -21.55 -6.06
CA ARG A 258 -5.97 -21.39 -6.75
C ARG A 258 -6.99 -22.37 -6.16
N THR A 259 -7.72 -21.93 -5.18
CA THR A 259 -8.86 -22.63 -4.63
C THR A 259 -9.81 -21.52 -4.26
N ILE A 260 -10.61 -21.12 -5.25
CA ILE A 260 -11.84 -20.39 -4.94
C ILE A 260 -12.55 -21.27 -3.93
N ASP A 261 -12.70 -20.78 -2.71
CA ASP A 261 -13.41 -21.50 -1.66
C ASP A 261 -14.78 -21.89 -2.25
N ARG A 262 -15.22 -23.15 -2.10
CA ARG A 262 -16.55 -23.60 -2.58
C ARG A 262 -17.68 -22.70 -2.07
N ARG A 263 -17.42 -21.88 -1.04
CA ARG A 263 -18.31 -20.85 -0.52
C ARG A 263 -18.39 -19.61 -1.42
N VAL A 264 -17.29 -19.18 -2.04
CA VAL A 264 -17.26 -18.08 -3.02
C VAL A 264 -17.95 -18.51 -4.31
N GLU A 265 -17.73 -19.73 -4.80
CA GLU A 265 -18.49 -20.27 -5.95
C GLU A 265 -19.99 -20.33 -5.67
N ARG A 266 -20.38 -20.80 -4.47
CA ARG A 266 -21.78 -20.80 -4.02
C ARG A 266 -22.34 -19.39 -3.83
N GLY A 267 -21.53 -18.44 -3.37
CA GLY A 267 -21.91 -17.03 -3.24
C GLY A 267 -22.18 -16.40 -4.61
N ILE A 268 -21.28 -16.63 -5.58
CA ILE A 268 -21.46 -16.20 -6.98
C ILE A 268 -22.71 -16.83 -7.59
N GLU A 269 -22.98 -18.11 -7.36
CA GLU A 269 -24.18 -18.77 -7.89
C GLU A 269 -25.47 -18.28 -7.19
N SER A 270 -25.42 -18.04 -5.88
CA SER A 270 -26.52 -17.45 -5.11
C SER A 270 -26.83 -16.03 -5.56
N ASP A 271 -25.81 -15.20 -5.82
CA ASP A 271 -26.00 -13.84 -6.33
C ASP A 271 -26.52 -13.83 -7.77
N LYS A 272 -26.05 -14.76 -8.62
CA LYS A 272 -26.63 -14.97 -9.96
C LYS A 272 -28.10 -15.40 -9.89
N ALA A 273 -28.46 -16.27 -8.96
CA ALA A 273 -29.85 -16.67 -8.73
C ALA A 273 -30.71 -15.50 -8.23
N ARG A 274 -30.16 -14.65 -7.35
CA ARG A 274 -30.84 -13.45 -6.85
C ARG A 274 -31.08 -12.43 -7.95
N VAL A 275 -30.09 -12.21 -8.84
CA VAL A 275 -30.23 -11.31 -10.00
C VAL A 275 -31.25 -11.84 -11.01
N ARG A 276 -31.29 -13.16 -11.27
CA ARG A 276 -32.35 -13.77 -12.11
C ARG A 276 -33.74 -13.58 -11.50
N ASN A 277 -33.88 -13.79 -10.19
CA ASN A 277 -35.17 -13.59 -9.50
C ASN A 277 -35.64 -12.13 -9.51
N VAL A 278 -34.73 -11.15 -9.55
CA VAL A 278 -35.10 -9.73 -9.70
C VAL A 278 -35.51 -9.39 -11.13
N GLN A 279 -34.94 -10.07 -12.14
CA GLN A 279 -35.33 -9.89 -13.55
C GLN A 279 -36.65 -10.62 -13.92
N ASP A 280 -37.03 -11.66 -13.16
CA ASP A 280 -38.31 -12.37 -13.33
C ASP A 280 -39.51 -11.70 -12.63
N ILE A 281 -39.28 -10.61 -11.87
CA ILE A 281 -40.37 -9.72 -11.44
C ILE A 281 -40.70 -8.80 -12.62
N ARG A 282 -41.41 -9.34 -13.62
CA ARG A 282 -42.13 -8.49 -14.58
C ARG A 282 -43.22 -7.74 -13.81
N PRO A 283 -43.44 -6.44 -14.07
CA PRO A 283 -44.66 -5.81 -13.61
C PRO A 283 -45.84 -6.57 -14.25
N GLN A 284 -46.75 -7.11 -13.45
CA GLN A 284 -48.06 -7.46 -13.96
C GLN A 284 -48.71 -6.15 -14.42
N GLU A 285 -48.82 -5.95 -15.73
CA GLU A 285 -49.71 -4.95 -16.31
C GLU A 285 -51.14 -5.31 -15.89
N GLN A 286 -51.61 -4.67 -14.83
CA GLN A 286 -53.02 -4.62 -14.52
C GLN A 286 -53.66 -3.59 -15.44
N ASP A 287 -54.28 -4.11 -16.48
CA ASP A 287 -55.20 -3.42 -17.37
C ASP A 287 -56.31 -2.76 -16.52
N ARG A 288 -56.24 -1.44 -16.38
CA ARG A 288 -57.32 -0.61 -15.88
C ARG A 288 -57.42 0.63 -16.75
N SER A 289 -58.36 0.56 -17.68
CA SER A 289 -59.09 1.69 -18.23
C SER A 289 -59.54 2.64 -17.12
N GLY A 290 -59.25 3.93 -17.29
CA GLY A 290 -59.69 4.97 -16.36
C GLY A 290 -58.93 6.28 -16.59
N ASP A 291 -59.61 7.22 -17.23
CA ASP A 291 -59.22 8.62 -17.38
C ASP A 291 -58.66 9.23 -16.08
N LEU A 292 -57.63 10.07 -16.21
CA LEU A 292 -57.62 11.48 -15.76
C LEU A 292 -56.18 12.02 -15.58
N LEU A 293 -55.95 13.15 -16.23
CA LEU A 293 -55.09 14.28 -15.81
C LEU A 293 -53.56 14.08 -15.79
N ARG A 294 -52.92 14.48 -16.90
CA ARG A 294 -51.50 14.86 -16.92
C ARG A 294 -51.32 16.25 -16.27
N PRO A 295 -50.44 16.44 -15.28
CA PRO A 295 -49.91 17.75 -14.99
C PRO A 295 -48.76 18.07 -15.96
N ARG A 296 -48.93 19.14 -16.73
CA ARG A 296 -47.84 19.80 -17.47
C ARG A 296 -46.89 20.43 -16.45
N ILE A 297 -45.65 19.96 -16.39
CA ILE A 297 -44.55 20.67 -15.73
C ILE A 297 -44.03 21.72 -16.73
N PRO A 298 -44.03 23.03 -16.40
CA PRO A 298 -43.45 24.04 -17.28
C PRO A 298 -41.93 24.02 -17.18
N VAL A 299 -41.28 23.85 -18.34
CA VAL A 299 -39.85 24.09 -18.53
C VAL A 299 -39.61 25.60 -18.40
N GLN A 300 -38.98 26.02 -17.30
CA GLN A 300 -38.43 27.38 -17.20
C GLN A 300 -37.04 27.40 -17.86
N LEU A 301 -36.98 28.03 -19.03
CA LEU A 301 -35.76 28.59 -19.62
C LEU A 301 -35.26 29.76 -18.78
N LEU A 302 -33.97 29.82 -18.49
CA LEU A 302 -33.19 31.04 -18.23
C LEU A 302 -31.67 30.73 -18.41
N PRO A 303 -30.80 31.73 -18.67
CA PRO A 303 -30.28 31.96 -20.01
C PRO A 303 -28.78 31.64 -20.19
N ARG A 304 -28.40 31.49 -21.46
CA ARG A 304 -27.02 31.54 -21.94
C ARG A 304 -26.37 32.87 -21.56
N ILE A 305 -25.25 32.84 -20.85
CA ILE A 305 -24.29 33.95 -20.79
C ILE A 305 -23.03 33.51 -21.53
N GLY A 306 -22.75 34.24 -22.61
CA GLY A 306 -21.54 34.11 -23.40
C GLY A 306 -20.35 34.80 -22.76
N ALA A 307 -19.19 34.30 -23.18
CA ALA A 307 -17.83 34.82 -23.09
C ALA A 307 -17.65 36.31 -22.73
N ALA A 308 -16.79 36.56 -21.74
CA ALA A 308 -15.90 37.70 -21.73
C ALA A 308 -14.47 37.21 -21.41
N MET A 309 -13.59 37.39 -22.39
CA MET A 309 -12.14 37.25 -22.25
C MET A 309 -11.62 38.30 -21.28
N GLY A 310 -10.80 37.87 -20.33
CA GLY A 310 -9.94 38.70 -19.51
C GLY A 310 -8.59 38.01 -19.35
N VAL A 311 -7.68 38.29 -20.27
CA VAL A 311 -6.28 37.87 -20.19
C VAL A 311 -5.61 38.69 -19.08
N LEU A 312 -5.30 38.05 -17.95
CA LEU A 312 -4.43 38.64 -16.93
C LEU A 312 -3.03 38.02 -17.09
N THR A 313 -2.20 38.67 -17.89
CA THR A 313 -0.77 38.39 -18.01
C THR A 313 -0.07 38.86 -16.73
N MET A 314 0.20 37.95 -15.80
CA MET A 314 1.18 38.22 -14.74
C MET A 314 2.58 37.95 -15.29
N ALA A 315 3.29 39.02 -15.63
CA ALA A 315 4.72 39.00 -15.92
C ALA A 315 5.50 38.68 -14.63
N TYR A 316 6.14 37.51 -14.58
CA TYR A 316 7.19 37.22 -13.61
C TYR A 316 8.50 37.88 -14.06
N PRO A 317 9.20 38.64 -13.20
CA PRO A 317 10.55 39.10 -13.52
C PRO A 317 11.52 37.90 -13.52
N PRO A 318 12.54 37.90 -14.41
CA PRO A 318 13.50 36.80 -14.47
C PRO A 318 14.37 36.76 -13.19
N PRO A 319 14.81 35.56 -12.76
CA PRO A 319 15.72 35.43 -11.62
C PRO A 319 17.06 36.09 -11.95
N SER A 320 17.42 37.09 -11.15
CA SER A 320 18.74 37.72 -11.18
C SER A 320 19.81 36.67 -10.83
N SER A 321 20.68 36.40 -11.79
CA SER A 321 21.93 35.68 -11.59
C SER A 321 22.85 36.51 -10.67
N ARG A 322 23.07 36.03 -9.45
CA ARG A 322 24.23 36.44 -8.64
C ARG A 322 25.12 35.23 -8.38
N PHE A 323 26.10 35.10 -9.27
CA PHE A 323 27.34 34.38 -9.00
C PHE A 323 28.03 34.99 -7.77
N PRO A 324 28.55 34.20 -6.81
CA PRO A 324 29.52 34.73 -5.87
C PRO A 324 30.85 34.99 -6.58
N ARG A 325 31.28 36.25 -6.55
CA ARG A 325 32.64 36.69 -6.95
C ARG A 325 33.67 35.98 -6.07
N LYS A 326 34.66 35.34 -6.71
CA LYS A 326 35.97 35.06 -6.11
C LYS A 326 36.61 36.37 -5.66
N ILE A 327 37.03 36.45 -4.41
CA ILE A 327 38.00 37.44 -3.93
C ILE A 327 39.35 36.71 -3.79
N PRO A 328 40.45 37.24 -4.34
CA PRO A 328 41.73 36.55 -4.39
C PRO A 328 42.56 36.74 -3.11
N GLY A 329 43.29 35.68 -2.76
CA GLY A 329 44.64 35.66 -2.19
C GLY A 329 45.03 36.62 -1.05
N ARG A 330 45.40 36.04 0.09
CA ARG A 330 46.57 36.53 0.84
C ARG A 330 47.43 35.34 1.27
N VAL A 331 48.69 35.42 0.85
CA VAL A 331 49.81 34.52 1.16
C VAL A 331 50.58 35.12 2.36
N ALA A 332 51.16 34.21 3.15
CA ALA A 332 52.26 34.36 4.12
C ALA A 332 51.99 35.16 5.41
N THR A 333 52.12 34.52 6.56
CA THR A 333 53.43 34.20 7.18
C THR A 333 53.29 32.95 8.04
#